data_AF-A0A8S1DMX0-F1
#
_entry.id   AF-A0A8S1DMX0-F1
#
_cell.length_a   1.000
_cell.length_b   1.000
_cell.length_c   1.000
_cell.angle_alpha   90.00
_cell.angle_beta   90.00
_cell.angle_gamma   90.00
#
_symmetry.space_group_name_H-M   'P 1'
#
loop_
_entity.id
_entity.type
_entity.pdbx_description
1 polymer ?
#
loop_
_entity_poly.entity_id
_entity_poly.type
_entity_poly.pdbx_seq_one_letter_code
_entity_poly.pdbx_strand_id
1 'polypeptide(L)'
;MLLLQTSSKKFRMYAVYSTLIPLLIVSITFTLDSALDTNSSYWPGIGQHSCWFRDRKSEFVYLHVHLLLLLIANTIFFILAFVKITRMNRERRCLKRGDSKIHGGSASSAYSDRQRFAMNAKLFILMGGTWVMEIISWAVGGKPMWFWMPFDIINSSRGAIIFILCVVLNRRVCTPLLARFLPSFQPDRCANGSRYCTSKVSDEVSHSHDAGVTVQQNEKNESVL
;
A
#
# COMPACT_ATOMS: atom_id res chain seq x y z
N MET A 1 22.42 -9.01 1.84
CA MET A 1 22.10 -9.09 3.28
C MET A 1 21.99 -7.71 3.96
N LEU A 2 22.89 -6.76 3.69
CA LEU A 2 22.84 -5.38 4.25
C LEU A 2 21.62 -4.52 3.81
N LEU A 3 21.07 -4.77 2.62
CA LEU A 3 19.85 -4.09 2.15
C LEU A 3 18.56 -4.55 2.87
N LEU A 4 18.56 -5.75 3.48
CA LEU A 4 17.43 -6.25 4.27
C LEU A 4 17.47 -5.72 5.71
N GLN A 5 18.64 -5.67 6.35
CA GLN A 5 18.76 -5.12 7.72
C GLN A 5 18.45 -3.62 7.80
N THR A 6 18.84 -2.85 6.77
CA THR A 6 18.47 -1.44 6.65
C THR A 6 16.96 -1.24 6.52
N SER A 7 16.26 -2.17 5.85
CA SER A 7 14.80 -2.19 5.76
C SER A 7 14.14 -2.50 7.10
N SER A 8 14.60 -3.52 7.83
CA SER A 8 14.01 -3.89 9.13
C SER A 8 14.22 -2.83 10.21
N LYS A 9 15.37 -2.13 10.23
CA LYS A 9 15.60 -1.00 11.16
C LYS A 9 14.66 0.17 10.86
N LYS A 10 14.51 0.53 9.59
CA LYS A 10 13.57 1.57 9.14
C LYS A 10 12.12 1.18 9.44
N PHE A 11 11.74 -0.06 9.15
CA PHE A 11 10.41 -0.59 9.46
C PHE A 11 10.09 -0.51 10.95
N ARG A 12 11.01 -0.95 11.82
CA ARG A 12 10.85 -0.87 13.27
C ARG A 12 10.71 0.58 13.75
N MET A 13 11.51 1.48 13.21
CA MET A 13 11.40 2.91 13.51
C MET A 13 10.03 3.47 13.10
N TYR A 14 9.54 3.15 11.90
CA TYR A 14 8.21 3.59 11.47
C TYR A 14 7.08 2.98 12.32
N ALA A 15 7.20 1.70 12.71
CA ALA A 15 6.24 1.05 13.58
C ALA A 15 6.19 1.74 14.95
N VAL A 16 7.34 1.92 15.61
CA VAL A 16 7.44 2.63 16.89
C VAL A 16 6.88 4.04 16.77
N TYR A 17 7.23 4.79 15.73
CA TYR A 17 6.70 6.13 15.48
C TYR A 17 5.17 6.13 15.36
N SER A 18 4.62 5.20 14.57
CA SER A 18 3.17 5.10 14.34
C SER A 18 2.37 4.69 15.56
N THR A 19 2.99 3.99 16.53
CA THR A 19 2.34 3.56 17.77
C THR A 19 2.54 4.56 18.90
N LEU A 20 3.73 5.15 19.02
CA LEU A 20 4.07 6.08 20.09
C LEU A 20 3.24 7.38 20.01
N ILE A 21 3.02 7.92 18.81
CA ILE A 21 2.26 9.17 18.66
C ILE A 21 0.81 9.04 19.13
N PRO A 22 0.01 8.06 18.65
CA PRO A 22 -1.33 7.84 19.18
C PRO A 22 -1.34 7.56 20.68
N LEU A 23 -0.40 6.75 21.19
CA LEU A 23 -0.31 6.48 22.62
C LEU A 23 -0.05 7.75 23.43
N LEU A 24 0.83 8.63 22.95
CA LEU A 24 1.10 9.91 23.59
C LEU A 24 -0.16 10.79 23.64
N ILE A 25 -0.87 10.93 22.51
CA ILE A 25 -2.10 11.72 22.42
C ILE A 25 -3.16 11.18 23.37
N VAL A 26 -3.37 9.86 23.38
CA VAL A 26 -4.32 9.19 24.27
C VAL A 26 -3.91 9.36 25.73
N SER A 27 -2.62 9.19 26.06
CA SER A 27 -2.11 9.33 27.42
C SER A 27 -2.30 10.75 27.95
N ILE A 28 -2.04 11.77 27.14
CA ILE A 28 -2.28 13.18 27.49
C ILE A 28 -3.77 13.40 27.76
N THR A 29 -4.63 12.96 26.84
CA THR A 29 -6.09 13.12 26.97
C THR A 29 -6.61 12.43 28.23
N PHE A 30 -6.16 11.20 28.50
CA PHE A 30 -6.54 10.43 29.69
C PHE A 30 -6.08 11.09 30.99
N THR A 31 -4.84 11.61 31.01
CA THR A 31 -4.29 12.30 32.18
C THR A 31 -5.08 13.58 32.48
N LEU A 32 -5.42 14.36 31.45
CA LEU A 32 -6.22 15.58 31.60
C LEU A 32 -7.66 15.28 32.03
N ASP A 33 -8.25 14.19 31.55
CA ASP A 33 -9.58 13.74 31.96
C ASP A 33 -9.63 13.34 33.44
N SER A 34 -8.56 12.70 33.93
CA SER A 34 -8.47 12.22 35.31
C SER A 34 -8.00 13.28 36.32
N ALA A 35 -7.20 14.26 35.88
CA ALA A 35 -6.55 15.23 36.76
C ALA A 35 -7.25 16.59 36.85
N LEU A 36 -8.07 16.96 35.87
CA LEU A 36 -8.78 18.23 35.87
C LEU A 36 -10.19 18.10 36.43
N ASP A 37 -10.63 19.13 37.15
CA ASP A 37 -12.02 19.25 37.59
C ASP A 37 -12.98 19.39 36.42
N THR A 38 -14.20 18.88 36.59
CA THR A 38 -15.29 18.89 35.60
C THR A 38 -15.73 20.28 35.15
N ASN A 39 -15.42 21.32 35.93
CA ASN A 39 -15.69 22.73 35.61
C ASN A 39 -14.59 23.39 34.76
N SER A 40 -13.47 22.71 34.52
CA SER A 40 -12.37 23.25 33.72
C SER A 40 -12.73 23.29 32.23
N SER A 41 -12.32 24.37 31.56
CA SER A 41 -12.51 24.57 30.12
C SER A 41 -11.74 23.52 29.27
N TYR A 42 -10.69 22.94 29.83
CA TYR A 42 -9.82 21.96 29.16
C TYR A 42 -10.14 20.50 29.55
N TRP A 43 -11.20 20.27 30.31
CA TRP A 43 -11.59 18.91 30.67
C TRP A 43 -12.29 18.24 29.46
N PRO A 44 -11.77 17.11 28.95
CA PRO A 44 -12.29 16.48 27.74
C PRO A 44 -13.65 15.78 27.96
N GLY A 45 -13.92 15.31 29.18
CA GLY A 45 -15.21 14.81 29.61
C GLY A 45 -15.67 13.57 28.88
N ILE A 46 -14.78 12.60 28.74
CA ILE A 46 -15.05 11.38 27.98
C ILE A 46 -16.05 10.52 28.79
N GLY A 47 -17.13 10.06 28.14
CA GLY A 47 -18.03 9.07 28.76
C GLY A 47 -19.13 9.65 29.67
N GLN A 48 -19.23 10.98 29.83
CA GLN A 48 -20.19 11.57 30.77
C GLN A 48 -21.65 11.57 30.25
N HIS A 49 -21.86 11.93 28.98
CA HIS A 49 -23.19 11.99 28.35
C HIS A 49 -23.31 11.08 27.11
N SER A 50 -22.18 10.70 26.53
CA SER A 50 -22.04 9.79 25.40
C SER A 50 -20.73 9.04 25.59
N CYS A 51 -20.56 7.88 24.94
CA CYS A 51 -19.29 7.16 24.89
C CYS A 51 -18.25 7.86 23.99
N TRP A 52 -18.18 9.19 24.10
CA TRP A 52 -17.38 10.11 23.29
C TRP A 52 -17.07 11.38 24.11
N PHE A 53 -16.37 12.34 23.50
CA PHE A 53 -16.12 13.66 24.08
C PHE A 53 -17.43 14.38 24.44
N ARG A 54 -17.42 15.13 25.55
CA ARG A 54 -18.60 15.90 26.02
C ARG A 54 -19.03 16.96 25.01
N ASP A 55 -18.07 17.76 24.55
CA ASP A 55 -18.32 18.92 23.71
C ASP A 55 -17.64 18.78 22.36
N ARG A 56 -18.24 19.39 21.32
CA ARG A 56 -17.58 19.56 20.02
C ARG A 56 -16.24 20.28 20.12
N LYS A 57 -16.09 21.21 21.07
CA LYS A 57 -14.83 21.91 21.30
C LYS A 57 -13.72 20.96 21.76
N SER A 58 -14.00 20.10 22.74
CA SER A 58 -13.06 19.10 23.23
C SER A 58 -12.74 18.08 22.14
N GLU A 59 -13.75 17.60 21.43
CA GLU A 59 -13.58 16.72 20.28
C GLU A 59 -12.69 17.34 19.19
N PHE A 60 -12.83 18.65 18.94
CA PHE A 60 -11.99 19.34 17.98
C PHE A 60 -10.53 19.37 18.43
N VAL A 61 -10.28 19.82 19.65
CA VAL A 61 -8.93 20.05 20.19
C VAL A 61 -8.17 18.73 20.35
N TYR A 62 -8.80 17.71 20.93
CA TYR A 62 -8.11 16.47 21.29
C TYR A 62 -8.07 15.46 20.13
N LEU A 63 -9.04 15.48 19.21
CA LEU A 63 -9.11 14.51 18.11
C LEU A 63 -8.88 15.16 16.73
N HIS A 64 -9.71 16.15 16.36
CA HIS A 64 -9.71 16.67 14.99
C HIS A 64 -8.45 17.47 14.62
N VAL A 65 -7.82 18.17 15.57
CA VAL A 65 -6.54 18.87 15.33
C VAL A 65 -5.46 17.89 14.88
N HIS A 66 -5.33 16.75 15.56
CA HIS A 66 -4.36 15.72 15.20
C HIS A 66 -4.68 15.10 13.83
N LEU A 67 -5.96 14.88 13.52
CA LEU A 67 -6.40 14.38 12.22
C LEU A 67 -6.11 15.38 11.09
N LEU A 68 -6.36 16.67 11.32
CA LEU A 68 -6.08 17.75 10.36
C LEU A 68 -4.58 17.85 10.07
N LEU A 69 -3.73 17.74 11.10
CA LEU A 69 -2.28 17.74 10.92
C LEU A 69 -1.82 16.57 10.03
N LEU A 70 -2.37 15.37 10.25
CA LEU A 70 -2.10 14.21 9.40
C LEU A 70 -2.58 14.41 7.96
N LEU A 71 -3.73 15.05 7.78
CA LEU A 71 -4.29 15.39 6.47
C LEU A 71 -3.38 16.35 5.69
N ILE A 72 -2.90 17.39 6.37
CA ILE A 72 -1.96 18.37 5.80
C ILE A 72 -0.66 17.67 5.41
N ALA A 73 -0.09 16.85 6.31
CA ALA A 73 1.14 16.10 6.02
C ALA A 73 0.96 15.14 4.82
N ASN A 74 -0.16 14.41 4.77
CA ASN A 74 -0.49 13.51 3.67
C ASN A 74 -0.65 14.27 2.34
N THR A 75 -1.23 15.48 2.38
CA THR A 75 -1.36 16.36 1.21
C THR A 75 0.00 16.84 0.71
N ILE A 76 0.88 17.28 1.62
CA ILE A 76 2.26 17.68 1.28
C ILE A 76 3.00 16.51 0.64
N PHE A 77 2.92 15.31 1.22
CA PHE A 77 3.56 14.11 0.63
C PHE A 77 3.00 13.75 -0.73
N PHE A 78 1.69 13.89 -0.93
CA PHE A 78 1.08 13.68 -2.24
C PHE A 78 1.60 14.67 -3.28
N ILE A 79 1.68 15.96 -2.95
CA ILE A 79 2.23 17.01 -3.83
C ILE A 79 3.70 16.71 -4.16
N LEU A 80 4.52 16.40 -3.15
CA LEU A 80 5.93 16.05 -3.34
C LEU A 80 6.10 14.80 -4.22
N ALA A 81 5.28 13.77 -4.01
CA ALA A 81 5.28 12.57 -4.83
C ALA A 81 4.88 12.90 -6.28
N PHE A 82 3.84 13.72 -6.48
CA PHE A 82 3.39 14.14 -7.80
C PHE A 82 4.47 14.94 -8.54
N VAL A 83 5.07 15.95 -7.90
CA VAL A 83 6.17 16.75 -8.46
C VAL A 83 7.37 15.87 -8.81
N LYS A 84 7.74 14.95 -7.91
CA LYS A 84 8.85 14.02 -8.16
C LYS A 84 8.60 13.11 -9.36
N ILE A 85 7.38 12.56 -9.47
CA ILE A 85 7.01 11.68 -10.58
C ILE A 85 6.95 12.48 -11.90
N THR A 86 6.38 13.68 -11.91
CA THR A 86 6.32 14.52 -13.12
C THR A 86 7.70 14.97 -13.58
N ARG A 87 8.58 15.37 -12.66
CA ARG A 87 9.99 15.70 -12.97
C ARG A 87 10.74 14.51 -13.55
N MET A 88 10.65 13.34 -12.90
CA MET A 88 11.30 12.12 -13.38
C MET A 88 10.75 11.70 -14.76
N ASN A 89 9.45 11.87 -14.99
CA ASN A 89 8.84 11.63 -16.30
C ASN A 89 9.36 12.61 -17.37
N ARG A 90 9.60 13.87 -17.02
CA ARG A 90 10.17 14.89 -17.92
C ARG A 90 11.60 14.55 -18.31
N GLU A 91 12.45 14.23 -17.33
CA GLU A 91 13.85 13.83 -17.56
C GLU A 91 13.92 12.59 -18.47
N ARG A 92 13.04 11.60 -18.25
CA ARG A 92 12.93 10.41 -19.12
C ARG A 92 12.43 10.72 -20.53
N ARG A 93 11.55 11.71 -20.71
CA ARG A 93 11.08 12.13 -22.05
C ARG A 93 12.17 12.86 -22.83
N CYS A 94 13.00 13.66 -22.18
CA CYS A 94 14.14 14.35 -22.81
C CYS A 94 15.19 13.35 -23.31
N LEU A 95 15.56 12.37 -22.49
CA LEU A 95 16.53 11.32 -22.87
C LEU A 95 16.01 10.45 -24.04
N LYS A 96 14.70 10.15 -24.06
CA LYS A 96 14.08 9.35 -25.14
C LYS A 96 14.00 10.07 -26.51
N ARG A 97 14.11 11.40 -26.54
CA ARG A 97 14.01 12.19 -27.78
C ARG A 97 15.34 12.21 -28.56
N GLY A 98 16.45 11.85 -27.91
CA GLY A 98 17.77 11.74 -28.54
C GLY A 98 18.13 10.33 -29.02
N ASP A 99 17.43 9.29 -28.55
CA ASP A 99 17.76 7.88 -28.81
C ASP A 99 16.59 7.20 -29.55
N SER A 100 16.39 7.61 -30.80
CA SER A 100 15.36 7.05 -31.68
C SER A 100 15.82 5.68 -32.20
N LYS A 101 15.04 4.65 -31.85
CA LYS A 101 15.17 3.22 -32.21
C LYS A 101 16.06 2.45 -31.24
N ILE A 102 15.45 1.78 -30.24
CA ILE A 102 15.81 0.43 -29.73
C ILE A 102 15.00 0.12 -28.44
N HIS A 103 14.18 -0.93 -28.56
CA HIS A 103 13.70 -1.88 -27.54
C HIS A 103 12.78 -1.47 -26.36
N GLY A 104 11.57 -2.04 -26.36
CA GLY A 104 10.96 -2.88 -25.28
C GLY A 104 10.86 -2.44 -23.81
N GLY A 105 11.72 -1.56 -23.29
CA GLY A 105 11.79 -1.18 -21.86
C GLY A 105 10.91 0.03 -21.47
N SER A 106 10.28 0.70 -22.43
CA SER A 106 9.45 1.89 -22.18
C SER A 106 8.13 1.56 -21.50
N ALA A 107 7.51 0.41 -21.80
CA ALA A 107 6.26 -0.02 -21.18
C ALA A 107 6.44 -0.41 -19.70
N SER A 108 7.55 -1.06 -19.35
CA SER A 108 7.83 -1.51 -17.97
C SER A 108 8.16 -0.34 -17.04
N SER A 109 8.90 0.67 -17.51
CA SER A 109 9.21 1.89 -16.73
C SER A 109 7.96 2.75 -16.48
N ALA A 110 7.12 2.97 -17.51
CA ALA A 110 5.86 3.69 -17.37
C ALA A 110 4.86 2.95 -16.45
N TYR A 111 4.84 1.61 -16.48
CA TYR A 111 4.05 0.79 -15.57
C TYR A 111 4.49 0.94 -14.11
N SER A 112 5.80 0.92 -13.84
CA SER A 112 6.34 1.15 -12.49
C SER A 112 5.97 2.52 -11.94
N ASP A 113 6.04 3.58 -12.76
CA ASP A 113 5.69 4.94 -12.32
C ASP A 113 4.19 5.06 -12.03
N ARG A 114 3.34 4.45 -12.86
CA ARG A 114 1.89 4.38 -12.64
C ARG A 114 1.55 3.61 -11.36
N GLN A 115 2.27 2.53 -11.06
CA GLN A 115 2.09 1.78 -9.81
C GLN A 115 2.48 2.62 -8.58
N ARG A 116 3.60 3.35 -8.66
CA ARG A 116 4.05 4.27 -7.59
C ARG A 116 3.06 5.41 -7.38
N PHE A 117 2.54 5.99 -8.46
CA PHE A 117 1.52 7.02 -8.39
C PHE A 117 0.22 6.47 -7.79
N ALA A 118 -0.25 5.31 -8.27
CA ALA A 118 -1.47 4.67 -7.78
C ALA A 118 -1.38 4.35 -6.28
N MET A 119 -0.22 3.94 -5.78
CA MET A 119 -0.02 3.68 -4.35
C MET A 119 -0.15 4.96 -3.51
N ASN A 120 0.48 6.06 -3.95
CA ASN A 120 0.38 7.35 -3.26
C ASN A 120 -1.03 7.95 -3.36
N ALA A 121 -1.68 7.85 -4.52
CA ALA A 121 -3.05 8.29 -4.72
C ALA A 121 -4.04 7.48 -3.85
N LYS A 122 -3.82 6.17 -3.71
CA LYS A 122 -4.62 5.31 -2.84
C LYS A 122 -4.50 5.74 -1.38
N LEU A 123 -3.30 6.12 -0.92
CA LEU A 123 -3.09 6.65 0.43
C LEU A 123 -3.79 8.00 0.63
N PHE A 124 -3.72 8.89 -0.36
CA PHE A 124 -4.38 10.19 -0.32
C PHE A 124 -5.91 10.07 -0.30
N ILE A 125 -6.50 9.29 -1.21
CA ILE A 125 -7.95 9.23 -1.39
C ILE A 125 -8.61 8.42 -0.27
N LEU A 126 -8.10 7.22 0.06
CA LEU A 126 -8.77 6.35 1.03
C LEU A 126 -8.73 6.92 2.44
N MET A 127 -7.57 7.40 2.88
CA MET A 127 -7.45 8.03 4.19
C MET A 127 -7.95 9.47 4.12
N GLY A 128 -7.36 10.31 3.28
CA GLY A 128 -7.64 11.75 3.26
C GLY A 128 -9.10 12.08 2.96
N GLY A 129 -9.68 11.52 1.88
CA GLY A 129 -11.03 11.87 1.45
C GLY A 129 -12.11 11.57 2.49
N THR A 130 -12.02 10.41 3.15
CA THR A 130 -12.99 10.02 4.17
C THR A 130 -12.85 10.84 5.46
N TRP A 131 -11.62 11.20 5.85
CA TRP A 131 -11.39 12.10 6.99
C TRP A 131 -11.83 13.54 6.71
N VAL A 132 -11.70 14.03 5.47
CA VAL A 132 -12.26 15.33 5.07
C VAL A 132 -13.78 15.33 5.25
N MET A 133 -14.47 14.28 4.77
CA MET A 133 -15.93 14.18 4.91
C MET A 133 -16.37 14.15 6.37
N GLU A 134 -15.64 13.45 7.25
CA GLU A 134 -15.89 13.44 8.69
C GLU A 134 -15.80 14.86 9.29
N ILE A 135 -14.72 15.58 9.00
CA ILE A 135 -14.52 16.95 9.49
C ILE A 135 -15.65 17.88 9.01
N ILE A 136 -16.06 17.75 7.75
CA ILE A 136 -17.15 18.57 7.20
C ILE A 136 -18.48 18.20 7.88
N SER A 137 -18.79 16.91 8.04
CA SER A 137 -20.01 16.43 8.74
C SER A 137 -20.10 17.02 10.14
N TRP A 138 -18.99 16.94 10.89
CA TRP A 138 -18.86 17.53 12.21
C TRP A 138 -19.07 19.06 12.20
N ALA A 139 -18.44 19.76 11.25
CA ALA A 139 -18.49 21.21 11.15
C ALA A 139 -19.89 21.74 10.83
N VAL A 140 -20.63 21.10 9.92
CA VAL A 140 -22.01 21.47 9.58
C VAL A 140 -23.04 20.89 10.55
N GLY A 141 -22.60 20.00 11.43
CA GLY A 141 -23.40 19.38 12.48
C GLY A 141 -24.28 18.20 12.06
N GLY A 142 -23.92 17.51 10.97
CA GLY A 142 -24.51 16.22 10.60
C GLY A 142 -25.95 16.26 10.12
N LYS A 143 -26.46 17.43 9.69
CA LYS A 143 -27.84 17.60 9.21
C LYS A 143 -27.85 18.00 7.72
N PRO A 144 -28.81 17.48 6.91
CA PRO A 144 -29.78 16.42 7.23
C PRO A 144 -29.11 15.03 7.30
N MET A 145 -29.58 14.19 8.22
CA MET A 145 -28.96 12.88 8.54
C MET A 145 -28.83 11.96 7.32
N TRP A 146 -29.83 11.94 6.43
CA TRP A 146 -29.83 11.07 5.25
C TRP A 146 -28.67 11.34 4.28
N PHE A 147 -28.16 12.58 4.24
CA PHE A 147 -27.01 12.92 3.40
C PHE A 147 -25.69 12.44 4.01
N TRP A 148 -25.55 12.52 5.33
CA TRP A 148 -24.29 12.18 6.04
C TRP A 148 -24.15 10.70 6.37
N MET A 149 -25.28 10.01 6.55
CA MET A 149 -25.33 8.59 6.93
C MET A 149 -24.48 7.67 6.02
N PRO A 150 -24.49 7.79 4.67
CA PRO A 150 -23.63 6.97 3.82
C PRO A 150 -22.13 7.20 4.08
N PHE A 151 -21.72 8.43 4.36
CA PHE A 151 -20.33 8.77 4.65
C PHE A 151 -19.90 8.20 6.00
N ASP A 152 -20.75 8.28 7.02
CA ASP A 152 -20.48 7.71 8.35
C ASP A 152 -20.35 6.18 8.28
N ILE A 153 -21.17 5.51 7.46
CA ILE A 153 -21.08 4.06 7.21
C ILE A 153 -19.76 3.71 6.48
N ILE A 154 -19.37 4.48 5.47
CA ILE A 154 -18.10 4.29 4.76
C ILE A 154 -16.91 4.51 5.70
N ASN A 155 -16.98 5.54 6.56
CA ASN A 155 -15.96 5.84 7.54
C ASN A 155 -15.81 4.69 8.55
N SER A 156 -16.93 4.17 9.05
CA SER A 156 -16.95 3.03 10.00
C SER A 156 -16.48 1.72 9.37
N SER A 157 -16.75 1.51 8.08
CA SER A 157 -16.32 0.33 7.32
C SER A 157 -14.94 0.48 6.67
N ARG A 158 -14.23 1.59 6.90
CA ARG A 158 -12.94 1.90 6.27
C ARG A 158 -11.92 0.75 6.43
N GLY A 159 -11.88 0.11 7.59
CA GLY A 159 -11.00 -1.04 7.84
C GLY A 159 -11.28 -2.22 6.90
N ALA A 160 -12.56 -2.55 6.67
CA ALA A 160 -12.97 -3.61 5.76
C ALA A 160 -12.64 -3.26 4.30
N ILE A 161 -12.88 -2.00 3.90
CA ILE A 161 -12.52 -1.50 2.57
C ILE A 161 -11.01 -1.65 2.33
N ILE A 162 -10.17 -1.25 3.29
CA ILE A 162 -8.72 -1.40 3.20
C ILE A 162 -8.33 -2.88 3.09
N PHE A 163 -8.94 -3.76 3.88
CA PHE A 163 -8.69 -5.20 3.82
C PHE A 163 -8.98 -5.77 2.43
N ILE A 164 -10.16 -5.47 1.87
CA ILE A 164 -10.54 -5.90 0.52
C ILE A 164 -9.56 -5.36 -0.52
N LEU A 165 -9.24 -4.06 -0.47
CA LEU A 165 -8.36 -3.41 -1.45
C LEU A 165 -6.88 -3.86 -1.35
N CYS A 166 -6.39 -4.21 -0.16
CA CYS A 166 -4.98 -4.52 0.07
C CYS A 166 -4.69 -6.03 0.10
N VAL A 167 -5.64 -6.85 0.53
CA VAL A 167 -5.49 -8.30 0.66
C VAL A 167 -6.20 -9.00 -0.48
N VAL A 168 -7.52 -8.84 -0.60
CA VAL A 168 -8.35 -9.61 -1.56
C VAL A 168 -8.04 -9.24 -3.00
N LEU A 169 -8.05 -7.94 -3.32
CA LEU A 169 -7.84 -7.45 -4.68
C LEU A 169 -6.36 -7.47 -5.10
N ASN A 170 -5.45 -7.55 -4.13
CA ASN A 170 -4.03 -7.65 -4.42
C ASN A 170 -3.66 -9.10 -4.71
N ARG A 171 -3.75 -9.51 -5.98
CA ARG A 171 -3.43 -10.89 -6.43
C ARG A 171 -2.04 -11.36 -5.96
N ARG A 172 -1.09 -10.45 -5.75
CA ARG A 172 0.25 -10.81 -5.22
C ARG A 172 0.20 -11.33 -3.79
N VAL A 173 -0.78 -10.91 -3.01
CA VAL A 173 -1.00 -11.32 -1.62
C VAL A 173 -2.07 -12.41 -1.54
N CYS A 174 -3.20 -12.21 -2.22
CA CYS A 174 -4.31 -13.16 -2.23
C CYS A 174 -3.92 -14.52 -2.81
N THR A 175 -3.22 -14.57 -3.95
CA THR A 175 -2.88 -15.84 -4.61
C THR A 175 -2.02 -16.77 -3.76
N PRO A 176 -0.90 -16.34 -3.14
CA PRO A 176 -0.13 -17.21 -2.25
C PRO A 176 -0.85 -17.51 -0.93
N LEU A 177 -1.72 -16.62 -0.42
CA LEU A 177 -2.53 -16.93 0.75
C LEU A 177 -3.57 -18.01 0.43
N LEU A 178 -4.29 -17.88 -0.68
CA LEU A 178 -5.30 -18.84 -1.10
C LEU A 178 -4.71 -20.22 -1.40
N ALA A 179 -3.52 -20.28 -2.02
CA ALA A 179 -2.81 -21.53 -2.24
C ALA A 179 -2.39 -22.25 -0.95
N ARG A 180 -2.23 -21.52 0.18
CA ARG A 180 -1.95 -22.12 1.49
C ARG A 180 -3.22 -22.61 2.18
N PHE A 181 -4.34 -21.94 1.99
CA PHE A 181 -5.62 -22.29 2.63
C PHE A 181 -6.45 -23.30 1.81
N LEU A 182 -6.29 -23.32 0.49
CA LEU A 182 -6.97 -24.22 -0.44
C LEU A 182 -5.93 -24.83 -1.40
N PRO A 183 -5.34 -25.99 -1.06
CA PRO A 183 -4.34 -26.68 -1.90
C PRO A 183 -4.86 -27.05 -3.29
N SER A 184 -6.18 -27.16 -3.44
CA SER A 184 -6.88 -27.45 -4.70
C SER A 184 -7.00 -26.23 -5.64
N PHE A 185 -6.72 -25.01 -5.15
CA PHE A 185 -6.69 -23.81 -5.97
C PHE A 185 -5.27 -23.57 -6.50
N GLN A 186 -4.87 -24.35 -7.49
CA GLN A 186 -3.63 -24.10 -8.22
C GLN A 186 -3.86 -22.92 -9.17
N PRO A 187 -3.25 -21.75 -8.97
CA PRO A 187 -3.42 -20.64 -9.88
C PRO A 187 -2.74 -21.03 -11.19
N ASP A 188 -3.48 -21.03 -12.29
CA ASP A 188 -2.92 -21.17 -13.63
C ASP A 188 -1.83 -20.10 -13.85
N ARG A 189 -0.58 -20.46 -13.58
CA ARG A 189 0.56 -19.75 -14.14
C ARG A 189 0.68 -20.20 -15.58
N CYS A 190 0.03 -19.48 -16.49
CA CYS A 190 0.55 -19.20 -17.83
C CYS A 190 -0.43 -18.32 -18.63
N ALA A 191 -0.32 -16.99 -18.50
CA ALA A 191 -0.80 -16.05 -19.51
C ALA A 191 -0.15 -14.67 -19.33
N ASN A 192 1.16 -14.57 -19.61
CA ASN A 192 1.77 -13.51 -20.42
C ASN A 192 3.28 -13.42 -20.21
N GLY A 193 4.02 -13.95 -21.19
CA GLY A 193 5.24 -13.32 -21.70
C GLY A 193 6.46 -13.25 -20.78
N SER A 194 6.98 -14.40 -20.33
CA SER A 194 8.40 -14.50 -19.98
C SER A 194 8.87 -15.95 -20.14
N ARG A 195 9.72 -16.19 -21.15
CA ARG A 195 10.52 -17.40 -21.27
C ARG A 195 11.67 -17.30 -20.27
N TYR A 196 11.55 -17.96 -19.12
CA TYR A 196 12.58 -18.38 -18.14
C TYR A 196 11.79 -18.65 -16.84
N CYS A 197 11.75 -19.81 -16.20
CA CYS A 197 12.74 -20.83 -15.82
C CYS A 197 11.92 -21.92 -15.07
N THR A 198 12.26 -23.19 -14.88
CA THR A 198 13.43 -24.07 -15.09
C THR A 198 12.84 -25.48 -15.11
N SER A 199 13.22 -26.36 -16.04
CA SER A 199 12.92 -27.79 -15.90
C SER A 199 13.58 -28.33 -14.64
N LYS A 200 12.79 -28.88 -13.72
CA LYS A 200 13.31 -29.88 -12.79
C LYS A 200 13.45 -31.17 -13.58
N VAL A 201 14.69 -31.50 -13.94
CA VAL A 201 15.09 -32.91 -14.03
C VAL A 201 15.29 -33.34 -12.58
N SER A 202 14.41 -34.21 -12.09
CA SER A 202 14.68 -35.02 -10.92
C SER A 202 14.83 -36.44 -11.44
N ASP A 203 15.99 -37.00 -11.13
CA ASP A 203 16.45 -38.33 -11.50
C ASP A 203 15.47 -39.42 -11.05
N GLU A 204 15.05 -40.27 -11.99
CA GLU A 204 14.68 -41.65 -11.69
C GLU A 204 15.41 -42.56 -12.69
N VAL A 205 16.55 -43.07 -12.22
CA VAL A 205 17.23 -44.24 -12.75
C VAL A 205 16.35 -45.45 -12.48
N SER A 206 15.91 -46.15 -13.54
CA SER A 206 15.73 -47.60 -13.54
C SER A 206 15.52 -48.14 -14.96
N HIS A 207 16.55 -48.86 -15.43
CA HIS A 207 16.50 -50.08 -16.23
C HIS A 207 15.30 -50.33 -17.16
N SER A 208 15.56 -50.35 -18.48
CA SER A 208 15.64 -51.61 -19.26
C SER A 208 15.35 -51.43 -20.76
N HIS A 209 16.25 -52.01 -21.57
CA HIS A 209 16.04 -52.59 -22.89
C HIS A 209 15.93 -51.70 -24.16
N ASP A 210 17.03 -51.81 -24.92
CA ASP A 210 17.11 -52.24 -26.32
C ASP A 210 17.14 -51.24 -27.50
N ALA A 211 18.07 -51.56 -28.40
CA ALA A 211 18.29 -51.10 -29.78
C ALA A 211 18.39 -49.58 -30.00
N GLY A 212 19.56 -48.98 -30.21
CA GLY A 212 20.47 -49.31 -31.31
C GLY A 212 20.01 -48.60 -32.59
N VAL A 213 20.57 -47.41 -32.88
CA VAL A 213 20.87 -46.90 -34.24
C VAL A 213 21.80 -45.69 -34.07
N THR A 214 23.00 -45.86 -34.62
CA THR A 214 24.07 -44.88 -34.75
C THR A 214 23.84 -44.06 -36.01
N VAL A 215 23.71 -42.73 -35.91
CA VAL A 215 24.07 -41.81 -37.01
C VAL A 215 24.67 -40.53 -36.42
N GLN A 216 26.00 -40.49 -36.47
CA GLN A 216 26.79 -39.26 -36.44
C GLN A 216 26.70 -38.60 -37.82
N GLN A 217 26.45 -37.29 -37.89
CA GLN A 217 27.32 -36.44 -38.68
C GLN A 217 27.29 -35.00 -38.20
N ASN A 218 28.43 -34.61 -37.65
CA ASN A 218 28.74 -33.28 -37.17
C ASN A 218 29.26 -32.40 -38.32
N GLU A 219 29.20 -31.12 -38.02
CA GLU A 219 29.42 -29.91 -38.79
C GLU A 219 30.78 -29.79 -39.51
N LYS A 220 30.74 -29.02 -40.60
CA LYS A 220 31.86 -28.45 -41.37
C LYS A 220 32.81 -27.62 -40.50
N ASN A 221 34.10 -27.67 -40.85
CA ASN A 221 35.05 -26.54 -40.94
C ASN A 221 36.26 -27.06 -41.76
N GLU A 222 36.53 -26.54 -42.97
CA GLU A 222 37.54 -25.49 -43.26
C GLU A 222 38.87 -25.75 -42.52
N SER A 223 40.05 -25.87 -43.15
CA SER A 223 40.56 -25.13 -44.30
C SER A 223 42.04 -25.50 -44.58
N VAL A 224 42.54 -25.10 -45.75
CA VAL A 224 43.95 -24.78 -46.09
C VAL A 224 44.89 -25.89 -46.58
N LEU A 225 45.32 -25.70 -47.85
CA LEU A 225 46.49 -26.21 -48.58
C LEU A 225 46.51 -27.68 -49.03
#